data_AF-A0AAW3LVS4-F1
#
_entry.id   AF-A0AAW3LVS4-F1
#
_cell.length_a   1.000
_cell.length_b   1.000
_cell.length_c   1.000
_cell.angle_alpha   90.00
_cell.angle_beta   90.00
_cell.angle_gamma   90.00
#
_symmetry.space_group_name_H-M   'P 1'
#
loop_
_entity.id
_entity.type
_entity.pdbx_description
1 polymer ?
#
loop_
_entity_poly.entity_id
_entity_poly.type
_entity_poly.pdbx_seq_one_letter_code
_entity_poly.pdbx_strand_id
1 'polypeptide(L)'
;MSDTRLASIMGGSHPLAALSNPREAIRQFTPNWFAATMGTGILALALGQLPFIAQWPKALGEALWFFNIVLFCLFTLMYASRWVLFFDEAKQIFGHSTVSMFFGTIPMGLATIINGFLLYGLPRWGDGVVALAEVLWWIDVAMALACGVLIPYMMFTRQQHSIDQMTAVWLLPVVAAEVAAASGGLLAPHLADASAQFTMLITSYVLWAYSVPVALSILVILLLRMALHKLPHESMAASSWLSLGPIGTGALGMLVLGNDAPAIFAAHGMASIGGVAEGIGLIGGVLFWGLGLWWMVLALLITGRYFREGIPFNLGWWGFTFPLGVYAVTTLKLGSMLHLTFFSFFGVVLVLMLTVMWMIVAAKTLAGAYRGNLFVSPCIASLNKASKT
;
A
#
# COMPACT_ATOMS: atom_id res chain seq x y z
N MET A 1 24.95 -42.41 20.68
CA MET A 1 23.83 -41.45 20.64
C MET A 1 24.35 -40.00 20.62
N SER A 2 25.30 -39.65 19.73
CA SER A 2 25.98 -38.36 19.82
C SER A 2 26.57 -37.86 18.49
N ASP A 3 25.78 -37.83 17.41
CA ASP A 3 26.17 -37.09 16.19
C ASP A 3 24.97 -36.42 15.51
N THR A 4 23.78 -37.03 15.58
CA THR A 4 22.58 -36.52 14.91
C THR A 4 21.96 -35.27 15.55
N ARG A 5 22.23 -34.99 16.83
CA ARG A 5 21.71 -33.78 17.52
C ARG A 5 22.62 -32.55 17.39
N LEU A 6 23.90 -32.70 17.07
CA LEU A 6 24.77 -31.54 16.80
C LEU A 6 24.51 -30.98 15.39
N ALA A 7 24.27 -31.85 14.40
CA ALA A 7 23.89 -31.42 13.05
C ALA A 7 22.54 -30.66 13.01
N SER A 8 21.58 -31.01 13.87
CA SER A 8 20.29 -30.29 13.94
C SER A 8 20.38 -28.92 14.62
N ILE A 9 21.43 -28.67 15.41
CA ILE A 9 21.66 -27.37 16.06
C ILE A 9 22.52 -26.45 15.17
N MET A 10 23.38 -27.02 14.32
CA MET A 10 24.19 -26.27 13.35
C MET A 10 23.48 -26.00 12.01
N GLY A 11 22.36 -26.66 11.72
CA GLY A 11 21.57 -26.45 10.49
C GLY A 11 20.71 -25.17 10.46
N GLY A 12 20.72 -24.36 11.53
CA GLY A 12 19.82 -23.22 11.71
C GLY A 12 20.30 -21.88 11.15
N SER A 13 21.50 -21.80 10.59
CA SER A 13 22.18 -20.53 10.30
C SER A 13 22.52 -20.27 8.83
N HIS A 14 22.23 -21.18 7.90
CA HIS A 14 22.47 -20.93 6.48
C HIS A 14 21.32 -20.13 5.83
N PRO A 15 21.63 -19.10 5.02
CA PRO A 15 20.62 -18.36 4.29
C PRO A 15 19.87 -19.29 3.32
N LEU A 16 18.55 -19.13 3.26
CA LEU A 16 17.64 -19.89 2.41
C LEU A 16 17.62 -21.41 2.67
N ALA A 17 17.96 -21.86 3.88
CA ALA A 17 18.02 -23.27 4.25
C ALA A 17 16.71 -24.07 4.03
N ALA A 18 15.55 -23.41 4.00
CA ALA A 18 14.26 -24.05 3.70
C ALA A 18 14.01 -24.26 2.19
N LEU A 19 14.83 -23.69 1.31
CA LEU A 19 14.73 -23.85 -0.14
C LEU A 19 15.70 -24.93 -0.63
N SER A 20 15.29 -25.69 -1.64
CA SER A 20 16.15 -26.69 -2.27
C SER A 20 17.30 -26.07 -3.07
N ASN A 21 17.12 -24.84 -3.59
CA ASN A 21 18.11 -24.06 -4.33
C ASN A 21 17.78 -22.56 -4.22
N PRO A 22 18.76 -21.64 -4.11
CA PRO A 22 18.53 -20.19 -4.20
C PRO A 22 17.64 -19.73 -5.37
N ARG A 23 17.66 -20.43 -6.52
CA ARG A 23 16.76 -20.13 -7.66
C ARG A 23 15.27 -20.26 -7.32
N GLU A 24 14.92 -21.09 -6.34
CA GLU A 24 13.53 -21.20 -5.87
C GLU A 24 13.03 -19.91 -5.22
N ALA A 25 13.92 -19.07 -4.67
CA ALA A 25 13.50 -17.77 -4.14
C ALA A 25 12.91 -16.88 -5.26
N ILE A 26 13.49 -16.94 -6.47
CA ILE A 26 12.98 -16.24 -7.66
C ILE A 26 11.70 -16.89 -8.17
N ARG A 27 11.69 -18.22 -8.32
CA ARG A 27 10.54 -18.98 -8.82
C ARG A 27 9.29 -18.77 -7.95
N GLN A 28 9.47 -18.73 -6.63
CA GLN A 28 8.39 -18.58 -5.65
C GLN A 28 8.03 -17.12 -5.35
N PHE A 29 8.76 -16.13 -5.88
CA PHE A 29 8.56 -14.71 -5.58
C PHE A 29 7.22 -14.18 -6.13
N THR A 30 6.37 -13.59 -5.29
CA THR A 30 5.04 -13.10 -5.70
C THR A 30 4.88 -11.59 -5.48
N PRO A 31 3.88 -10.94 -6.09
CA PRO A 31 3.58 -9.52 -5.87
C PRO A 31 3.31 -9.15 -4.40
N ASN A 32 2.92 -10.11 -3.56
CA ASN A 32 2.68 -9.87 -2.13
C ASN A 32 3.91 -9.27 -1.41
N TRP A 33 5.12 -9.56 -1.89
CA TRP A 33 6.34 -8.96 -1.34
C TRP A 33 6.39 -7.43 -1.47
N PHE A 34 5.77 -6.85 -2.50
CA PHE A 34 5.67 -5.39 -2.65
C PHE A 34 4.79 -4.73 -1.58
N ALA A 35 4.02 -5.50 -0.79
CA ALA A 35 3.39 -4.97 0.41
C ALA A 35 4.43 -4.46 1.44
N ALA A 36 5.64 -5.04 1.45
CA ALA A 36 6.73 -4.58 2.29
C ALA A 36 7.30 -3.24 1.83
N THR A 37 7.44 -3.02 0.52
CA THR A 37 7.90 -1.72 -0.01
C THR A 37 6.84 -0.64 0.18
N MET A 38 5.58 -0.98 -0.08
CA MET A 38 4.42 -0.12 0.18
C MET A 38 4.36 0.30 1.66
N GLY A 39 4.48 -0.65 2.59
CA GLY A 39 4.47 -0.40 4.03
C GLY A 39 5.66 0.42 4.53
N THR A 40 6.86 0.10 4.04
CA THR A 40 8.10 0.81 4.40
C THR A 40 8.09 2.25 3.87
N GLY A 41 7.64 2.45 2.65
CA GLY A 41 7.53 3.77 2.05
C GLY A 41 6.54 4.67 2.77
N ILE A 42 5.36 4.18 3.16
CA ILE A 42 4.42 5.03 3.91
C ILE A 42 4.95 5.39 5.31
N LEU A 43 5.69 4.49 5.98
CA LEU A 43 6.30 4.79 7.27
C LEU A 43 7.35 5.89 7.10
N ALA A 44 8.17 5.81 6.05
CA ALA A 44 9.11 6.88 5.71
C ALA A 44 8.37 8.22 5.62
N LEU A 45 7.38 8.32 4.73
CA LEU A 45 6.58 9.54 4.53
C LEU A 45 5.91 10.05 5.81
N ALA A 46 5.37 9.16 6.64
CA ALA A 46 4.71 9.52 7.89
C ALA A 46 5.69 10.11 8.91
N LEU A 47 6.90 9.54 9.04
CA LEU A 47 7.94 10.08 9.91
C LEU A 47 8.42 11.47 9.46
N GLY A 48 8.48 11.72 8.15
CA GLY A 48 8.83 13.03 7.60
C GLY A 48 7.77 14.12 7.80
N GLN A 49 6.54 13.74 8.14
CA GLN A 49 5.41 14.66 8.37
C GLN A 49 5.08 14.89 9.85
N LEU A 50 5.82 14.28 10.77
CA LEU A 50 5.62 14.51 12.20
C LEU A 50 5.85 16.00 12.53
N PRO A 51 4.98 16.65 13.33
CA PRO A 51 5.05 18.08 13.62
C PRO A 51 6.13 18.43 14.67
N PHE A 52 7.17 17.59 14.80
CA PHE A 52 8.21 17.78 15.79
C PHE A 52 9.28 18.76 15.29
N ILE A 53 9.73 19.64 16.18
CA ILE A 53 10.86 20.55 15.90
C ILE A 53 12.16 19.74 15.70
N ALA A 54 12.28 18.59 16.38
CA ALA A 54 13.44 17.73 16.27
C ALA A 54 13.54 17.12 14.86
N GLN A 55 14.73 17.18 14.26
CA GLN A 55 14.95 16.74 12.87
C GLN A 55 15.17 15.22 12.72
N TRP A 56 15.43 14.50 13.82
CA TRP A 56 15.74 13.06 13.77
C TRP A 56 14.64 12.18 13.15
N PRO A 57 13.32 12.43 13.32
CA PRO A 57 12.29 11.61 12.67
C PRO A 57 12.31 11.80 11.16
N LYS A 58 12.54 13.02 10.68
CA LYS A 58 12.67 13.32 9.25
C LYS A 58 13.89 12.63 8.66
N ALA A 59 15.03 12.65 9.34
CA ALA A 59 16.24 11.94 8.92
C ALA A 59 16.05 10.41 8.89
N LEU A 60 15.34 9.85 9.88
CA LEU A 60 14.98 8.44 9.88
C LEU A 60 14.04 8.08 8.72
N GLY A 61 13.06 8.94 8.44
CA GLY A 61 12.16 8.81 7.29
C GLY A 61 12.92 8.84 5.97
N GLU A 62 13.87 9.76 5.79
CA GLU A 62 14.73 9.82 4.62
C GLU A 62 15.58 8.55 4.45
N ALA A 63 16.18 8.05 5.54
CA ALA A 63 16.94 6.80 5.52
C ALA A 63 16.07 5.58 5.14
N LEU A 64 14.85 5.50 5.67
CA LEU A 64 13.88 4.47 5.30
C LEU A 64 13.41 4.60 3.85
N TRP A 65 13.30 5.83 3.33
CA TRP A 65 12.96 6.07 1.93
C TRP A 65 14.06 5.56 0.98
N PHE A 66 15.34 5.84 1.27
CA PHE A 66 16.47 5.26 0.52
C PHE A 66 16.48 3.73 0.59
N PHE A 67 16.28 3.17 1.78
CA PHE A 67 16.15 1.73 1.96
C PHE A 67 14.98 1.16 1.13
N ASN A 68 13.85 1.86 1.08
CA ASN A 68 12.69 1.46 0.30
C ASN A 68 12.96 1.47 -1.21
N ILE A 69 13.70 2.45 -1.73
CA ILE A 69 14.14 2.49 -3.14
C ILE A 69 14.96 1.24 -3.46
N VAL A 70 15.95 0.92 -2.62
CA VAL A 70 16.78 -0.28 -2.82
C VAL A 70 15.94 -1.55 -2.76
N LEU A 71 15.03 -1.65 -1.80
CA LEU A 71 14.13 -2.78 -1.63
C LEU A 71 13.18 -2.96 -2.83
N PHE A 72 12.61 -1.87 -3.34
CA PHE A 72 11.73 -1.87 -4.50
C PHE A 72 12.46 -2.27 -5.78
N CYS A 73 13.68 -1.76 -5.99
CA CYS A 73 14.52 -2.20 -7.10
C CYS A 73 14.85 -3.69 -7.01
N LEU A 74 15.24 -4.18 -5.82
CA LEU A 74 15.51 -5.60 -5.59
C LEU A 74 14.29 -6.47 -5.91
N PHE A 75 13.10 -6.11 -5.41
CA PHE A 75 11.87 -6.86 -5.65
C PHE A 75 11.42 -6.81 -7.11
N THR A 76 11.60 -5.67 -7.77
CA THR A 76 11.38 -5.53 -9.21
C THR A 76 12.30 -6.47 -10.00
N LEU A 77 13.59 -6.52 -9.67
CA LEU A 77 14.55 -7.43 -10.30
C LEU A 77 14.20 -8.90 -10.05
N MET A 78 13.84 -9.27 -8.82
CA MET A 78 13.42 -10.64 -8.49
C MET A 78 12.15 -11.04 -9.26
N TYR A 79 11.15 -10.16 -9.31
CA TYR A 79 9.90 -10.44 -9.99
C TYR A 79 10.05 -10.47 -11.51
N ALA A 80 10.82 -9.53 -12.09
CA ALA A 80 11.17 -9.57 -13.52
C ALA A 80 11.93 -10.86 -13.87
N SER A 81 12.87 -11.28 -13.02
CA SER A 81 13.59 -12.55 -13.19
C SER A 81 12.65 -13.75 -13.17
N ARG A 82 11.59 -13.73 -12.36
CA ARG A 82 10.54 -14.77 -12.38
C ARG A 82 9.83 -14.83 -13.74
N TRP A 83 9.50 -13.68 -14.32
CA TRP A 83 8.85 -13.62 -15.64
C TRP A 83 9.76 -14.08 -16.78
N VAL A 84 11.06 -13.80 -16.70
CA VAL A 84 12.03 -14.22 -17.73
C VAL A 84 12.39 -15.70 -17.61
N LEU A 85 12.64 -16.20 -16.40
CA LEU A 85 13.15 -17.56 -16.17
C LEU A 85 12.05 -18.61 -16.00
N PHE A 86 10.85 -18.21 -15.54
CA PHE A 86 9.75 -19.11 -15.18
C PHE A 86 8.40 -18.62 -15.75
N PHE A 87 8.39 -18.15 -17.00
CA PHE A 87 7.23 -17.51 -17.65
C PHE A 87 5.92 -18.32 -17.54
N ASP A 88 5.97 -19.62 -17.81
CA ASP A 88 4.78 -20.49 -17.80
C ASP A 88 4.14 -20.65 -16.43
N GLU A 89 4.92 -20.52 -15.36
CA GLU A 89 4.45 -20.53 -13.98
C GLU A 89 4.06 -19.13 -13.51
N ALA A 90 4.76 -18.09 -13.99
CA ALA A 90 4.46 -16.71 -13.68
C ALA A 90 3.07 -16.32 -14.19
N LYS A 91 2.69 -16.68 -15.42
CA LYS A 91 1.38 -16.35 -16.01
C LYS A 91 0.19 -16.94 -15.26
N GLN A 92 0.39 -18.01 -14.47
CA GLN A 92 -0.66 -18.67 -13.68
C GLN A 92 -1.19 -17.79 -12.56
N ILE A 93 -0.44 -16.75 -12.18
CA ILE A 93 -0.87 -15.77 -11.19
C ILE A 93 -2.20 -15.11 -11.56
N PHE A 94 -2.46 -14.90 -12.85
CA PHE A 94 -3.68 -14.29 -13.36
C PHE A 94 -4.92 -15.16 -13.17
N GLY A 95 -4.75 -16.48 -13.03
CA GLY A 95 -5.84 -17.40 -12.70
C GLY A 95 -6.10 -17.52 -11.20
N HIS A 96 -5.21 -17.03 -10.34
CA HIS A 96 -5.33 -17.20 -8.89
C HIS A 96 -6.09 -16.02 -8.27
N SER A 97 -7.25 -16.31 -7.66
CA SER A 97 -8.17 -15.31 -7.07
C SER A 97 -7.53 -14.41 -6.01
N THR A 98 -6.66 -14.92 -5.14
CA THR A 98 -6.00 -14.09 -4.11
C THR A 98 -4.69 -13.43 -4.55
N VAL A 99 -3.78 -14.16 -5.18
CA VAL A 99 -2.41 -13.65 -5.46
C VAL A 99 -2.44 -12.54 -6.52
N SER A 100 -3.35 -12.63 -7.49
CA SER A 100 -3.53 -11.58 -8.50
C SER A 100 -3.93 -10.22 -7.91
N MET A 101 -4.62 -10.20 -6.76
CA MET A 101 -5.02 -8.94 -6.13
C MET A 101 -3.81 -8.12 -5.66
N PHE A 102 -2.71 -8.78 -5.31
CA PHE A 102 -1.49 -8.12 -4.87
C PHE A 102 -0.73 -7.40 -5.99
N PHE A 103 -1.15 -7.47 -7.27
CA PHE A 103 -0.56 -6.60 -8.29
C PHE A 103 -0.70 -5.12 -7.94
N GLY A 104 -1.77 -4.73 -7.22
CA GLY A 104 -1.96 -3.35 -6.78
C GLY A 104 -0.90 -2.84 -5.80
N THR A 105 -0.17 -3.71 -5.09
CA THR A 105 0.89 -3.26 -4.15
C THR A 105 2.13 -2.72 -4.86
N ILE A 106 2.32 -3.05 -6.15
CA ILE A 106 3.45 -2.57 -6.96
C ILE A 106 3.32 -1.06 -7.23
N PRO A 107 2.25 -0.56 -7.88
CA PRO A 107 2.08 0.89 -8.07
C PRO A 107 1.99 1.63 -6.74
N MET A 108 1.25 1.12 -5.75
CA MET A 108 1.23 1.75 -4.42
C MET A 108 2.61 1.85 -3.78
N GLY A 109 3.48 0.85 -3.98
CA GLY A 109 4.88 0.91 -3.57
C GLY A 109 5.67 2.00 -4.30
N LEU A 110 5.51 2.11 -5.62
CA LEU A 110 6.14 3.15 -6.43
C LEU A 110 5.68 4.55 -6.04
N ALA A 111 4.39 4.75 -5.81
CA ALA A 111 3.82 6.02 -5.34
C ALA A 111 4.47 6.54 -4.05
N THR A 112 4.82 5.65 -3.11
CA THR A 112 5.56 6.07 -1.89
C THR A 112 6.97 6.58 -2.19
N ILE A 113 7.62 6.05 -3.22
CA ILE A 113 8.94 6.51 -3.67
C ILE A 113 8.79 7.89 -4.34
N ILE A 114 7.79 8.05 -5.21
CA ILE A 114 7.46 9.31 -5.89
C ILE A 114 7.22 10.43 -4.85
N ASN A 115 6.36 10.17 -3.87
CA ASN A 115 6.06 11.15 -2.82
C ASN A 115 7.30 11.47 -1.97
N GLY A 116 8.23 10.53 -1.81
CA GLY A 116 9.49 10.77 -1.12
C GLY A 116 10.48 11.61 -1.93
N PHE A 117 10.42 11.60 -3.26
CA PHE A 117 11.16 12.58 -4.07
C PHE A 117 10.70 14.01 -3.76
N LEU A 118 9.40 14.22 -3.53
CA LEU A 118 8.87 15.53 -3.15
C LEU A 118 9.25 15.91 -1.71
N LEU A 119 9.13 14.97 -0.78
CA LEU A 119 9.36 15.25 0.65
C LEU A 119 10.85 15.34 1.03
N TYR A 120 11.69 14.50 0.43
CA TYR A 120 13.12 14.36 0.75
C TYR A 120 14.02 14.75 -0.41
N GLY A 121 13.70 14.30 -1.62
CA GLY A 121 14.50 14.57 -2.82
C GLY A 121 14.57 16.05 -3.14
N LEU A 122 13.45 16.77 -3.09
CA LEU A 122 13.37 18.18 -3.47
C LEU A 122 14.21 19.07 -2.52
N PRO A 123 14.11 18.95 -1.18
CA PRO A 123 15.02 19.66 -0.29
C PRO A 123 16.50 19.28 -0.42
N ARG A 124 16.81 18.05 -0.87
CA ARG A 124 18.18 17.51 -0.91
C ARG A 124 18.90 17.80 -2.22
N TRP A 125 18.21 17.68 -3.35
CA TRP A 125 18.76 17.71 -4.70
C TRP A 125 18.18 18.83 -5.58
N GLY A 126 17.19 19.57 -5.08
CA GLY A 126 16.54 20.67 -5.80
C GLY A 126 15.54 20.21 -6.86
N ASP A 127 15.07 21.16 -7.68
CA ASP A 127 13.93 20.98 -8.58
C ASP A 127 14.13 19.92 -9.69
N GLY A 128 15.38 19.52 -9.96
CA GLY A 128 15.69 18.48 -10.94
C GLY A 128 15.03 17.13 -10.66
N VAL A 129 14.62 16.86 -9.41
CA VAL A 129 13.89 15.63 -9.05
C VAL A 129 12.44 15.62 -9.50
N VAL A 130 11.84 16.79 -9.76
CA VAL A 130 10.41 16.90 -10.09
C VAL A 130 10.11 16.24 -11.43
N ALA A 131 10.96 16.44 -12.43
CA ALA A 131 10.82 15.80 -13.74
C ALA A 131 10.89 14.26 -13.64
N LEU A 132 11.78 13.74 -12.77
CA LEU A 132 11.85 12.30 -12.52
C LEU A 132 10.58 11.81 -11.80
N ALA A 133 10.11 12.54 -10.78
CA ALA A 133 8.88 12.20 -10.07
C ALA A 133 7.66 12.20 -11.00
N GLU A 134 7.58 13.14 -11.94
CA GLU A 134 6.52 13.21 -12.96
C GLU A 134 6.54 12.02 -13.92
N VAL A 135 7.71 11.65 -14.45
CA VAL A 135 7.84 10.46 -15.32
C VAL A 135 7.42 9.20 -14.55
N LEU A 136 7.90 9.03 -13.33
CA LEU A 136 7.53 7.89 -12.49
C LEU A 136 6.04 7.90 -12.17
N TRP A 137 5.43 9.07 -11.97
CA TRP A 137 3.99 9.20 -11.74
C TRP A 137 3.16 8.74 -12.94
N TRP A 138 3.55 9.08 -14.17
CA TRP A 138 2.85 8.58 -15.36
C TRP A 138 2.98 7.05 -15.52
N ILE A 139 4.13 6.48 -15.17
CA ILE A 139 4.30 5.01 -15.12
C ILE A 139 3.38 4.42 -14.05
N ASP A 140 3.29 5.05 -12.88
CA ASP A 140 2.43 4.64 -11.78
C ASP A 140 0.94 4.68 -12.16
N VAL A 141 0.49 5.77 -12.80
CA VAL A 141 -0.86 5.93 -13.36
C VAL A 141 -1.19 4.77 -14.31
N ALA A 142 -0.30 4.47 -15.25
CA ALA A 142 -0.52 3.39 -16.21
C ALA A 142 -0.63 2.03 -15.52
N MET A 143 0.24 1.74 -14.54
CA MET A 143 0.17 0.51 -13.75
C MET A 143 -1.09 0.42 -12.90
N ALA A 144 -1.49 1.51 -12.25
CA ALA A 144 -2.68 1.59 -11.40
C ALA A 144 -3.96 1.35 -12.19
N LEU A 145 -4.10 1.99 -13.35
CA LEU A 145 -5.24 1.77 -14.25
C LEU A 145 -5.25 0.33 -14.79
N ALA A 146 -4.09 -0.18 -15.23
CA ALA A 146 -3.99 -1.56 -15.71
C ALA A 146 -4.41 -2.57 -14.62
N CYS A 147 -3.92 -2.41 -13.39
CA CYS A 147 -4.30 -3.28 -12.27
C CYS A 147 -5.79 -3.16 -11.93
N GLY A 148 -6.31 -1.93 -11.83
CA GLY A 148 -7.69 -1.68 -11.44
C GLY A 148 -8.74 -2.12 -12.47
N VAL A 149 -8.40 -2.25 -13.76
CA VAL A 149 -9.32 -2.78 -14.78
C VAL A 149 -9.08 -4.28 -14.99
N LEU A 150 -7.83 -4.67 -15.24
CA LEU A 150 -7.54 -6.02 -15.72
C LEU A 150 -7.79 -7.07 -14.64
N ILE A 151 -7.45 -6.79 -13.38
CA ILE A 151 -7.67 -7.75 -12.29
C ILE A 151 -9.19 -7.96 -12.06
N PRO A 152 -10.03 -6.92 -11.86
CA PRO A 152 -11.48 -7.13 -11.78
C PRO A 152 -12.08 -7.79 -13.02
N TYR A 153 -11.62 -7.44 -14.23
CA TYR A 153 -12.06 -8.12 -15.45
C TYR A 153 -11.74 -9.63 -15.42
N MET A 154 -10.55 -10.01 -14.92
CA MET A 154 -10.20 -11.42 -14.70
C MET A 154 -11.04 -12.07 -13.60
N MET A 155 -11.44 -11.33 -12.57
CA MET A 155 -12.36 -11.83 -11.55
C MET A 155 -13.71 -12.25 -12.14
N PHE A 156 -14.18 -11.53 -13.17
CA PHE A 156 -15.47 -11.82 -13.82
C PHE A 156 -15.40 -12.91 -14.89
N THR A 157 -14.21 -13.20 -15.44
CA THR A 157 -14.07 -14.04 -16.63
C THR A 157 -13.30 -15.34 -16.40
N ARG A 158 -12.30 -15.36 -15.51
CA ARG A 158 -11.32 -16.46 -15.41
C ARG A 158 -11.16 -17.02 -13.99
N GLN A 159 -11.52 -16.26 -12.98
CA GLN A 159 -11.29 -16.63 -11.58
C GLN A 159 -12.60 -17.05 -10.92
N GLN A 160 -12.54 -18.03 -10.02
CA GLN A 160 -13.68 -18.42 -9.19
C GLN A 160 -13.61 -17.73 -7.84
N HIS A 161 -14.73 -17.10 -7.46
CA HIS A 161 -14.87 -16.39 -6.20
C HIS A 161 -16.17 -16.80 -5.52
N SER A 162 -16.13 -16.92 -4.20
CA SER A 162 -17.31 -17.12 -3.37
C SER A 162 -17.37 -16.05 -2.29
N ILE A 163 -18.58 -15.59 -1.96
CA ILE A 163 -18.79 -14.49 -1.00
C ILE A 163 -18.24 -14.86 0.38
N ASP A 164 -18.39 -16.12 0.80
CA ASP A 164 -17.85 -16.61 2.08
C ASP A 164 -16.31 -16.55 2.16
N GLN A 165 -15.60 -16.53 1.03
CA GLN A 165 -14.14 -16.41 0.97
C GLN A 165 -13.65 -14.98 0.71
N MET A 166 -14.57 -14.03 0.47
CA MET A 166 -14.22 -12.64 0.23
C MET A 166 -13.52 -12.04 1.46
N THR A 167 -12.42 -11.33 1.20
CA THR A 167 -11.68 -10.55 2.19
C THR A 167 -11.40 -9.16 1.62
N ALA A 168 -10.92 -8.25 2.47
CA ALA A 168 -10.56 -6.91 2.04
C ALA A 168 -9.37 -6.86 1.04
N VAL A 169 -8.72 -7.99 0.76
CA VAL A 169 -7.67 -8.10 -0.27
C VAL A 169 -8.20 -7.70 -1.65
N TRP A 170 -9.51 -7.83 -1.89
CA TRP A 170 -10.18 -7.40 -3.12
C TRP A 170 -10.02 -5.89 -3.40
N LEU A 171 -9.68 -5.09 -2.39
CA LEU A 171 -9.45 -3.65 -2.54
C LEU A 171 -8.12 -3.35 -3.25
N LEU A 172 -7.10 -4.21 -3.11
CA LEU A 172 -5.73 -3.89 -3.53
C LEU A 172 -5.61 -3.45 -5.00
N PRO A 173 -6.27 -4.08 -6.00
CA PRO A 173 -6.13 -3.67 -7.38
C PRO A 173 -6.70 -2.29 -7.68
N VAL A 174 -7.76 -1.88 -6.99
CA VAL A 174 -8.47 -0.62 -7.28
C VAL A 174 -7.85 0.56 -6.53
N VAL A 175 -7.38 0.34 -5.30
CA VAL A 175 -6.75 1.34 -4.41
C VAL A 175 -5.50 1.98 -5.03
N ALA A 176 -4.82 1.30 -5.96
CA ALA A 176 -3.64 1.86 -6.60
C ALA A 176 -3.91 3.24 -7.26
N ALA A 177 -5.09 3.43 -7.86
CA ALA A 177 -5.39 4.64 -8.61
C ALA A 177 -5.67 5.86 -7.71
N GLU A 178 -6.34 5.72 -6.57
CA GLU A 178 -6.47 6.85 -5.63
C GLU A 178 -5.15 7.19 -4.92
N VAL A 179 -4.25 6.22 -4.75
CA VAL A 179 -2.89 6.50 -4.25
C VAL A 179 -2.13 7.33 -5.28
N ALA A 180 -2.19 6.95 -6.56
CA ALA A 180 -1.65 7.77 -7.66
C ALA A 180 -2.32 9.15 -7.73
N ALA A 181 -3.63 9.26 -7.48
CA ALA A 181 -4.33 10.55 -7.41
C ALA A 181 -3.79 11.45 -6.29
N ALA A 182 -3.59 10.90 -5.09
CA ALA A 182 -2.99 11.66 -3.99
C ALA A 182 -1.55 12.09 -4.31
N SER A 183 -0.75 11.22 -4.92
CA SER A 183 0.59 11.56 -5.42
C SER A 183 0.57 12.68 -6.47
N GLY A 184 -0.40 12.65 -7.39
CA GLY A 184 -0.55 13.68 -8.41
C GLY A 184 -0.94 15.04 -7.81
N GLY A 185 -1.80 15.04 -6.79
CA GLY A 185 -2.09 16.26 -6.01
C GLY A 185 -0.86 16.84 -5.32
N LEU A 186 0.00 15.99 -4.75
CA LEU A 186 1.26 16.45 -4.13
C LEU A 186 2.27 16.97 -5.16
N LEU A 187 2.29 16.40 -6.38
CA LEU A 187 3.23 16.75 -7.43
C LEU A 187 2.81 18.00 -8.23
N ALA A 188 1.51 18.19 -8.43
CA ALA A 188 0.94 19.28 -9.23
C ALA A 188 1.52 20.67 -8.91
N PRO A 189 1.62 21.14 -7.64
CA PRO A 189 2.13 22.50 -7.36
C PRO A 189 3.62 22.68 -7.70
N HIS A 190 4.37 21.60 -7.96
CA HIS A 190 5.78 21.65 -8.29
C HIS A 190 6.07 21.68 -9.80
N LEU A 191 5.07 21.43 -10.64
CA LEU A 191 5.26 21.49 -12.09
C LEU A 191 5.45 22.94 -12.55
N ALA A 192 6.38 23.16 -13.49
CA ALA A 192 6.75 24.49 -13.94
C ALA A 192 5.68 25.19 -14.79
N ASP A 193 4.89 24.41 -15.54
CA ASP A 193 3.90 24.92 -16.49
C ASP A 193 2.47 24.80 -15.93
N ALA A 194 1.70 25.88 -15.99
CA ALA A 194 0.34 25.93 -15.48
C ALA A 194 -0.58 24.90 -16.18
N SER A 195 -0.40 24.67 -17.49
CA SER A 195 -1.19 23.66 -18.19
C SER A 195 -0.87 22.25 -17.69
N ALA A 196 0.41 21.95 -17.43
CA ALA A 196 0.82 20.69 -16.82
C ALA A 196 0.24 20.50 -15.40
N GLN A 197 0.25 21.55 -14.57
CA GLN A 197 -0.41 21.54 -13.25
C GLN A 197 -1.89 21.20 -13.37
N PHE A 198 -2.59 21.82 -14.31
CA PHE A 198 -4.00 21.58 -14.55
C PHE A 198 -4.28 20.17 -15.07
N THR A 199 -3.51 19.69 -16.06
CA THR A 199 -3.62 18.30 -16.56
C THR A 199 -3.43 17.29 -15.44
N MET A 200 -2.41 17.47 -14.59
CA MET A 200 -2.15 16.58 -13.46
C MET A 200 -3.28 16.61 -12.43
N LEU A 201 -3.79 17.81 -12.08
CA LEU A 201 -4.90 17.97 -11.14
C LEU A 201 -6.17 17.27 -11.66
N ILE A 202 -6.56 17.50 -12.91
CA ILE A 202 -7.75 16.88 -13.52
C ILE A 202 -7.58 15.36 -13.64
N THR A 203 -6.41 14.90 -14.08
CA THR A 203 -6.11 13.46 -14.15
C THR A 203 -6.21 12.81 -12.77
N SER A 204 -5.74 13.50 -11.73
CA SER A 204 -5.82 13.01 -10.34
C SER A 204 -7.26 12.93 -9.85
N TYR A 205 -8.14 13.89 -10.17
CA TYR A 205 -9.57 13.76 -9.88
C TYR A 205 -10.21 12.56 -10.59
N VAL A 206 -9.85 12.31 -11.85
CA VAL A 206 -10.31 11.13 -12.60
C VAL A 206 -9.83 9.84 -11.94
N LEU A 207 -8.57 9.77 -11.54
CA LEU A 207 -8.00 8.62 -10.82
C LEU A 207 -8.67 8.38 -9.46
N TRP A 208 -8.96 9.44 -8.73
CA TRP A 208 -9.72 9.36 -7.48
C TRP A 208 -11.12 8.77 -7.72
N ALA A 209 -11.84 9.28 -8.72
CA ALA A 209 -13.18 8.82 -9.08
C ALA A 209 -13.19 7.39 -9.66
N TYR A 210 -12.10 6.97 -10.29
CA TYR A 210 -11.92 5.61 -10.78
C TYR A 210 -11.77 4.59 -9.65
N SER A 211 -11.15 4.98 -8.53
CA SER A 211 -10.88 4.09 -7.40
C SER A 211 -11.95 4.15 -6.31
N VAL A 212 -12.15 5.32 -5.70
CA VAL A 212 -12.86 5.45 -4.42
C VAL A 212 -14.30 4.88 -4.47
N PRO A 213 -15.14 5.20 -5.47
CA PRO A 213 -16.50 4.64 -5.56
C PRO A 213 -16.53 3.10 -5.68
N VAL A 214 -15.58 2.53 -6.42
CA VAL A 214 -15.44 1.08 -6.58
C VAL A 214 -14.99 0.45 -5.26
N ALA A 215 -14.00 1.05 -4.60
CA ALA A 215 -13.53 0.59 -3.29
C ALA A 215 -14.65 0.66 -2.22
N LEU A 216 -15.44 1.73 -2.19
CA LEU A 216 -16.60 1.85 -1.30
C LEU A 216 -17.66 0.77 -1.57
N SER A 217 -17.90 0.44 -2.84
CA SER A 217 -18.82 -0.65 -3.21
C SER A 217 -18.32 -2.00 -2.70
N ILE A 218 -17.02 -2.29 -2.82
CA ILE A 218 -16.39 -3.49 -2.26
C ILE A 218 -16.52 -3.50 -0.73
N LEU A 219 -16.34 -2.36 -0.06
CA LEU A 219 -16.49 -2.25 1.40
C LEU A 219 -17.92 -2.52 1.88
N VAL A 220 -18.93 -2.06 1.15
CA VAL A 220 -20.34 -2.38 1.45
C VAL A 220 -20.58 -3.88 1.38
N ILE A 221 -20.09 -4.55 0.34
CA ILE A 221 -20.21 -6.00 0.19
C ILE A 221 -19.42 -6.72 1.28
N LEU A 222 -18.22 -6.25 1.62
CA LEU A 222 -17.40 -6.81 2.70
C LEU A 222 -18.13 -6.73 4.05
N LEU A 223 -18.80 -5.61 4.34
CA LEU A 223 -19.59 -5.45 5.55
C LEU A 223 -20.75 -6.45 5.59
N LEU A 224 -21.50 -6.58 4.49
CA LEU A 224 -22.56 -7.58 4.37
C LEU A 224 -22.03 -9.00 4.58
N ARG A 225 -20.88 -9.33 3.97
CA ARG A 225 -20.20 -10.61 4.13
C ARG A 225 -19.84 -10.88 5.58
N MET A 226 -19.27 -9.90 6.29
CA MET A 226 -18.92 -10.06 7.71
C MET A 226 -20.17 -10.28 8.59
N ALA A 227 -21.30 -9.65 8.25
CA ALA A 227 -22.55 -9.85 8.96
C ALA A 227 -23.14 -11.26 8.74
N LEU A 228 -23.05 -11.81 7.53
CA LEU A 228 -23.64 -13.11 7.18
C LEU A 228 -22.73 -14.32 7.47
N HIS A 229 -21.42 -14.18 7.27
CA HIS A 229 -20.45 -15.29 7.32
C HIS A 229 -19.45 -15.19 8.49
N LYS A 230 -19.73 -14.35 9.50
CA LYS A 230 -18.85 -14.06 10.64
C LYS A 230 -17.47 -13.56 10.20
N LEU A 231 -16.49 -13.49 11.10
CA LEU A 231 -15.14 -13.03 10.73
C LEU A 231 -14.38 -14.11 9.92
N PRO A 232 -13.46 -13.73 9.01
CA PRO A 232 -12.63 -14.67 8.25
C PRO A 232 -11.73 -15.56 9.14
N HIS A 233 -10.91 -16.41 8.52
CA HIS A 233 -9.89 -17.18 9.25
C HIS A 233 -8.88 -16.24 9.94
N GLU A 234 -8.36 -16.62 11.12
CA GLU A 234 -7.43 -15.79 11.93
C GLU A 234 -6.17 -15.31 11.19
N SER A 235 -5.69 -16.11 10.23
CA SER A 235 -4.58 -15.77 9.34
C SER A 235 -4.85 -14.54 8.46
N MET A 236 -6.11 -14.12 8.35
CA MET A 236 -6.58 -12.96 7.60
C MET A 236 -6.86 -11.75 8.48
N ALA A 237 -6.48 -11.75 9.76
CA ALA A 237 -6.62 -10.61 10.66
C ALA A 237 -6.06 -9.31 10.06
N ALA A 238 -4.89 -9.39 9.42
CA ALA A 238 -4.25 -8.27 8.74
C ALA A 238 -5.09 -7.67 7.60
N SER A 239 -5.93 -8.49 6.95
CA SER A 239 -6.83 -7.99 5.91
C SER A 239 -7.89 -7.04 6.46
N SER A 240 -8.29 -7.15 7.74
CA SER A 240 -9.30 -6.25 8.32
C SER A 240 -8.88 -4.78 8.32
N TRP A 241 -7.57 -4.51 8.24
CA TRP A 241 -7.01 -3.15 8.16
C TRP A 241 -7.01 -2.61 6.74
N LEU A 242 -7.07 -3.46 5.70
CA LEU A 242 -7.04 -3.01 4.31
C LEU A 242 -8.23 -2.11 3.95
N SER A 243 -9.32 -2.14 4.72
CA SER A 243 -10.45 -1.21 4.58
C SER A 243 -10.07 0.25 4.84
N LEU A 244 -9.11 0.50 5.74
CA LEU A 244 -8.60 1.85 5.99
C LEU A 244 -7.84 2.40 4.78
N GLY A 245 -7.29 1.54 3.93
CA GLY A 245 -6.48 1.94 2.77
C GLY A 245 -7.24 2.92 1.88
N PRO A 246 -8.37 2.50 1.29
CA PRO A 246 -9.14 3.38 0.42
C PRO A 246 -9.83 4.53 1.12
N ILE A 247 -10.25 4.35 2.36
CA ILE A 247 -10.91 5.43 3.08
C ILE A 247 -9.90 6.53 3.44
N GLY A 248 -8.74 6.14 3.98
CA GLY A 248 -7.67 7.05 4.35
C GLY A 248 -7.04 7.72 3.15
N THR A 249 -6.75 6.97 2.08
CA THR A 249 -6.18 7.53 0.84
C THR A 249 -7.20 8.37 0.09
N GLY A 250 -8.46 7.94 0.02
CA GLY A 250 -9.55 8.73 -0.54
C GLY A 250 -9.70 10.07 0.18
N ALA A 251 -9.64 10.08 1.52
CA ALA A 251 -9.60 11.30 2.29
C ALA A 251 -8.36 12.16 1.97
N LEU A 252 -7.16 11.56 1.94
CA LEU A 252 -5.93 12.29 1.64
C LEU A 252 -5.98 12.94 0.26
N GLY A 253 -6.43 12.19 -0.76
CA GLY A 253 -6.61 12.66 -2.13
C GLY A 253 -7.51 13.89 -2.19
N MET A 254 -8.66 13.86 -1.51
CA MET A 254 -9.57 15.01 -1.43
C MET A 254 -8.90 16.23 -0.80
N LEU A 255 -8.14 16.03 0.29
CA LEU A 255 -7.44 17.10 0.97
C LEU A 255 -6.34 17.72 0.10
N VAL A 256 -5.47 16.91 -0.51
CA VAL A 256 -4.35 17.44 -1.31
C VAL A 256 -4.81 18.06 -2.61
N LEU A 257 -5.76 17.43 -3.32
CA LEU A 257 -6.30 17.98 -4.57
C LEU A 257 -7.08 19.28 -4.30
N GLY A 258 -7.88 19.30 -3.23
CA GLY A 258 -8.62 20.50 -2.83
C GLY A 258 -7.70 21.66 -2.42
N ASN A 259 -6.59 21.39 -1.74
CA ASN A 259 -5.66 22.41 -1.27
C ASN A 259 -5.04 23.23 -2.40
N ASP A 260 -4.67 22.58 -3.50
CA ASP A 260 -3.93 23.21 -4.60
C ASP A 260 -4.85 23.66 -5.74
N ALA A 261 -6.11 23.21 -5.73
CA ALA A 261 -7.12 23.58 -6.72
C ALA A 261 -7.32 25.11 -6.88
N PRO A 262 -7.43 25.94 -5.81
CA PRO A 262 -7.63 27.38 -5.97
C PRO A 262 -6.62 28.05 -6.90
N ALA A 263 -5.32 27.80 -6.69
CA ALA A 263 -4.26 28.40 -7.48
C ALA A 263 -4.27 27.89 -8.93
N ILE A 264 -4.41 26.57 -9.13
CA ILE A 264 -4.35 25.94 -10.45
C ILE A 264 -5.56 26.32 -11.31
N PHE A 265 -6.77 26.34 -10.75
CA PHE A 265 -7.97 26.78 -11.47
C PHE A 265 -7.96 28.30 -11.73
N ALA A 266 -7.46 29.12 -10.82
CA ALA A 266 -7.35 30.56 -11.03
C ALA A 266 -6.45 30.90 -12.22
N ALA A 267 -5.34 30.16 -12.40
CA ALA A 267 -4.45 30.30 -13.56
C ALA A 267 -5.16 30.04 -14.92
N HIS A 268 -6.32 29.37 -14.91
CA HIS A 268 -7.14 29.07 -16.08
C HIS A 268 -8.45 29.88 -16.13
N GLY A 269 -8.55 30.98 -15.37
CA GLY A 269 -9.75 31.81 -15.34
C GLY A 269 -10.95 31.20 -14.62
N MET A 270 -10.73 30.14 -13.83
CA MET A 270 -11.75 29.35 -13.14
C MET A 270 -11.68 29.48 -11.60
N ALA A 271 -11.27 30.65 -11.09
CA ALA A 271 -11.01 30.87 -9.66
C ALA A 271 -12.19 30.47 -8.74
N SER A 272 -13.44 30.70 -9.18
CA SER A 272 -14.63 30.31 -8.42
C SER A 272 -14.76 28.79 -8.25
N ILE A 273 -14.39 28.02 -9.29
CA ILE A 273 -14.37 26.55 -9.23
C ILE A 273 -13.28 26.07 -8.26
N GLY A 274 -12.11 26.73 -8.27
CA GLY A 274 -11.01 26.40 -7.38
C GLY A 274 -11.40 26.48 -5.89
N GLY A 275 -12.07 27.56 -5.47
CA GLY A 275 -12.54 27.68 -4.08
C GLY A 275 -13.62 26.66 -3.70
N VAL A 276 -14.50 26.28 -4.65
CA VAL A 276 -15.47 25.19 -4.43
C VAL A 276 -14.76 23.85 -4.28
N ALA A 277 -13.76 23.57 -5.13
CA ALA A 277 -12.98 22.34 -5.09
C ALA A 277 -12.21 22.19 -3.77
N GLU A 278 -11.66 23.29 -3.23
CA GLU A 278 -11.04 23.33 -1.90
C GLU A 278 -12.03 22.96 -0.79
N GLY A 279 -13.20 23.60 -0.78
CA GLY A 279 -14.25 23.31 0.19
C GLY A 279 -14.74 21.87 0.14
N ILE A 280 -14.97 21.33 -1.07
CA ILE A 280 -15.33 19.92 -1.27
C ILE A 280 -14.20 18.99 -0.81
N GLY A 281 -12.95 19.34 -1.10
CA GLY A 281 -11.77 18.60 -0.66
C GLY A 281 -11.67 18.48 0.85
N LEU A 282 -11.84 19.59 1.57
CA LEU A 282 -11.80 19.63 3.03
C LEU A 282 -12.95 18.83 3.66
N ILE A 283 -14.19 19.12 3.26
CA ILE A 283 -15.37 18.44 3.83
C ILE A 283 -15.35 16.95 3.48
N GLY A 284 -15.03 16.60 2.23
CA GLY A 284 -14.86 15.21 1.80
C GLY A 284 -13.78 14.49 2.62
N GLY A 285 -12.62 15.12 2.80
CA GLY A 285 -11.54 14.56 3.63
C GLY A 285 -11.96 14.26 5.07
N VAL A 286 -12.70 15.18 5.71
CA VAL A 286 -13.22 14.98 7.09
C VAL A 286 -14.27 13.86 7.15
N LEU A 287 -15.19 13.80 6.18
CA LEU A 287 -16.23 12.77 6.13
C LEU A 287 -15.63 11.37 5.94
N PHE A 288 -14.68 11.23 5.01
CA PHE A 288 -13.96 9.96 4.83
C PHE A 288 -13.11 9.62 6.04
N TRP A 289 -12.45 10.58 6.68
CA TRP A 289 -11.74 10.34 7.94
C TRP A 289 -12.67 9.79 9.02
N GLY A 290 -13.87 10.35 9.20
CA GLY A 290 -14.88 9.86 10.14
C GLY A 290 -15.32 8.41 9.86
N LEU A 291 -15.53 8.07 8.57
CA LEU A 291 -15.80 6.70 8.15
C LEU A 291 -14.61 5.77 8.45
N GLY A 292 -13.39 6.24 8.25
CA GLY A 292 -12.16 5.51 8.52
C GLY A 292 -11.98 5.20 10.01
N LEU A 293 -12.38 6.13 10.88
CA LEU A 293 -12.36 5.92 12.34
C LEU A 293 -13.21 4.72 12.74
N TRP A 294 -14.41 4.59 12.15
CA TRP A 294 -15.29 3.44 12.41
C TRP A 294 -14.64 2.12 11.98
N TRP A 295 -14.09 2.07 10.76
CA TRP A 295 -13.38 0.88 10.26
C TRP A 295 -12.13 0.56 11.08
N MET A 296 -11.41 1.56 11.58
CA MET A 296 -10.25 1.38 12.44
C MET A 296 -10.63 0.77 13.77
N VAL A 297 -11.70 1.26 14.40
CA VAL A 297 -12.21 0.67 15.65
C VAL A 297 -12.59 -0.79 15.43
N LEU A 298 -13.26 -1.12 14.32
CA LEU A 298 -13.54 -2.52 13.98
C LEU A 298 -12.26 -3.35 13.78
N ALA A 299 -11.29 -2.84 13.01
CA ALA A 299 -10.03 -3.53 12.75
C ALA A 299 -9.26 -3.79 14.05
N LEU A 300 -9.25 -2.83 14.99
CA LEU A 300 -8.67 -2.99 16.33
C LEU A 300 -9.38 -4.08 17.15
N LEU A 301 -10.71 -4.10 17.16
CA LEU A 301 -11.50 -5.11 17.88
C LEU A 301 -11.27 -6.52 17.31
N ILE A 302 -11.29 -6.65 15.98
CA ILE A 302 -11.02 -7.91 15.26
C ILE A 302 -9.61 -8.40 15.56
N THR A 303 -8.62 -7.50 15.48
CA THR A 303 -7.22 -7.81 15.75
C THR A 303 -7.01 -8.23 17.21
N GLY A 304 -7.63 -7.52 18.15
CA GLY A 304 -7.59 -7.87 19.58
C GLY A 304 -8.25 -9.20 19.91
N ARG A 305 -9.26 -9.64 19.14
CA ARG A 305 -9.83 -10.98 19.25
C ARG A 305 -8.83 -12.03 18.80
N TYR A 306 -8.30 -11.92 17.59
CA TYR A 306 -7.39 -12.93 17.04
C TYR A 306 -6.05 -13.01 17.75
N PHE A 307 -5.53 -11.90 18.29
CA PHE A 307 -4.29 -11.95 19.08
C PHE A 307 -4.43 -12.83 20.34
N ARG A 308 -5.64 -12.96 20.89
CA ARG A 308 -5.90 -13.87 22.02
C ARG A 308 -5.96 -15.34 21.60
N GLU A 309 -6.26 -15.61 20.34
CA GLU A 309 -6.36 -16.96 19.75
C GLU A 309 -5.01 -17.45 19.19
N GLY A 310 -4.08 -16.53 18.92
CA GLY A 310 -2.71 -16.81 18.47
C GLY A 310 -2.59 -16.79 16.94
N ILE A 311 -2.10 -15.68 16.38
CA ILE A 311 -2.03 -15.49 14.93
C ILE A 311 -0.68 -15.98 14.37
N PRO A 312 -0.65 -16.97 13.45
CA PRO A 312 0.58 -17.35 12.78
C PRO A 312 1.04 -16.22 11.84
N PHE A 313 2.35 -15.94 11.87
CA PHE A 313 2.93 -14.94 10.99
C PHE A 313 2.89 -15.41 9.52
N ASN A 314 2.46 -14.52 8.64
CA ASN A 314 2.53 -14.68 7.19
C ASN A 314 2.77 -13.31 6.54
N LEU A 315 3.15 -13.29 5.25
CA LEU A 315 3.43 -12.04 4.53
C LEU A 315 2.23 -11.07 4.49
N GLY A 316 1.00 -11.57 4.64
CA GLY A 316 -0.20 -10.74 4.74
C GLY A 316 -0.21 -9.78 5.92
N TRP A 317 0.65 -9.97 6.94
CA TRP A 317 0.82 -9.01 8.04
C TRP A 317 1.28 -7.63 7.56
N TRP A 318 1.90 -7.52 6.39
CA TRP A 318 2.17 -6.20 5.79
C TRP A 318 0.90 -5.37 5.55
N GLY A 319 -0.28 -6.00 5.48
CA GLY A 319 -1.59 -5.34 5.42
C GLY A 319 -1.91 -4.45 6.64
N PHE A 320 -1.21 -4.59 7.77
CA PHE A 320 -1.35 -3.67 8.92
C PHE A 320 -0.69 -2.29 8.68
N THR A 321 0.28 -2.20 7.77
CA THR A 321 1.17 -1.05 7.68
C THR A 321 0.59 0.05 6.81
N PHE A 322 0.47 -0.18 5.51
CA PHE A 322 0.05 0.84 4.56
C PHE A 322 -1.28 1.54 4.91
N PRO A 323 -2.37 0.82 5.19
CA PRO A 323 -3.64 1.44 5.55
C PRO A 323 -3.56 2.34 6.78
N LEU A 324 -2.88 1.86 7.83
CA LEU A 324 -2.64 2.65 9.05
C LEU A 324 -1.78 3.87 8.76
N GLY A 325 -0.74 3.73 7.93
CA GLY A 325 0.15 4.81 7.59
C GLY A 325 -0.51 5.90 6.76
N VAL A 326 -1.32 5.55 5.76
CA VAL A 326 -2.07 6.58 5.01
C VAL A 326 -3.07 7.26 5.93
N TYR A 327 -3.81 6.50 6.75
CA TYR A 327 -4.74 7.10 7.71
C TYR A 327 -4.04 8.05 8.71
N ALA A 328 -2.82 7.71 9.15
CA ALA A 328 -1.99 8.60 9.98
C ALA A 328 -1.60 9.89 9.25
N VAL A 329 -1.13 9.78 8.00
CA VAL A 329 -0.75 10.93 7.16
C VAL A 329 -1.95 11.82 6.85
N THR A 330 -3.12 11.26 6.53
CA THR A 330 -4.38 12.00 6.39
C THR A 330 -4.74 12.75 7.67
N THR A 331 -4.59 12.09 8.82
CA THR A 331 -4.87 12.70 10.13
C THR A 331 -3.92 13.88 10.40
N LEU A 332 -2.62 13.73 10.12
CA LEU A 332 -1.65 14.82 10.24
C LEU A 332 -1.97 15.99 9.29
N LYS A 333 -2.38 15.69 8.05
CA LYS A 333 -2.80 16.70 7.07
C LYS A 333 -4.02 17.49 7.57
N LEU A 334 -5.03 16.82 8.11
CA LEU A 334 -6.17 17.48 8.77
C LEU A 334 -5.72 18.36 9.94
N GLY A 335 -4.76 17.92 10.75
CA GLY A 335 -4.16 18.73 11.82
C GLY A 335 -3.52 20.01 11.31
N SER A 336 -2.81 19.93 10.17
CA SER A 336 -2.19 21.09 9.52
C SER A 336 -3.21 22.07 8.91
N MET A 337 -4.33 21.57 8.39
CA MET A 337 -5.35 22.37 7.69
C MET A 337 -6.37 22.99 8.65
N LEU A 338 -6.87 22.21 9.61
CA LEU A 338 -7.88 22.65 10.57
C LEU A 338 -7.28 23.34 11.79
N HIS A 339 -5.96 23.26 11.98
CA HIS A 339 -5.25 23.76 13.16
C HIS A 339 -5.79 23.22 14.50
N LEU A 340 -6.41 22.03 14.49
CA LEU A 340 -6.92 21.36 15.67
C LEU A 340 -5.87 20.42 16.25
N THR A 341 -5.49 20.67 17.51
CA THR A 341 -4.49 19.87 18.24
C THR A 341 -4.86 18.40 18.34
N PHE A 342 -6.15 18.08 18.35
CA PHE A 342 -6.67 16.71 18.33
C PHE A 342 -6.08 15.90 17.16
N PHE A 343 -6.17 16.40 15.93
CA PHE A 343 -5.70 15.67 14.75
C PHE A 343 -4.18 15.54 14.75
N SER A 344 -3.44 16.59 15.15
CA SER A 344 -1.98 16.53 15.25
C SER A 344 -1.53 15.48 16.28
N PHE A 345 -2.11 15.47 17.48
CA PHE A 345 -1.80 14.49 18.52
C PHE A 345 -2.19 13.07 18.09
N PHE A 346 -3.40 12.90 17.56
CA PHE A 346 -3.89 11.60 17.12
C PHE A 346 -3.05 11.03 15.97
N GLY A 347 -2.65 11.88 15.01
CA GLY A 347 -1.75 11.51 13.93
C GLY A 347 -0.41 11.00 14.45
N VAL A 348 0.21 11.69 15.42
CA VAL A 348 1.45 11.22 16.08
C VAL A 348 1.27 9.83 16.70
N VAL A 349 0.16 9.60 17.42
CA VAL A 349 -0.14 8.28 18.01
C VAL A 349 -0.23 7.19 16.93
N LEU A 350 -0.90 7.48 15.81
CA LEU A 350 -1.01 6.54 14.68
C LEU A 350 0.35 6.25 14.04
N VAL A 351 1.23 7.25 13.89
CA VAL A 351 2.60 7.03 13.37
C VAL A 351 3.44 6.18 14.32
N LEU A 352 3.31 6.37 15.64
CA LEU A 352 3.97 5.52 16.63
C LEU A 352 3.47 4.08 16.53
N MET A 353 2.15 3.88 16.42
CA MET A 353 1.55 2.57 16.21
C MET A 353 2.08 1.91 14.92
N LEU A 354 2.13 2.67 13.83
CA LEU A 354 2.69 2.22 12.55
C LEU A 354 4.15 1.78 12.69
N THR A 355 4.97 2.57 13.40
CA THR A 355 6.39 2.28 13.62
C THR A 355 6.56 0.95 14.35
N VAL A 356 5.79 0.72 15.42
CA VAL A 356 5.83 -0.53 16.19
C VAL A 356 5.38 -1.72 15.33
N MET A 357 4.27 -1.57 14.58
CA MET A 357 3.79 -2.63 13.70
C MET A 357 4.81 -2.95 12.60
N TRP A 358 5.38 -1.93 11.97
CA TRP A 358 6.42 -2.10 10.95
C TRP A 358 7.64 -2.84 11.50
N MET A 359 8.15 -2.46 12.68
CA MET A 359 9.30 -3.13 13.31
C MET A 359 9.05 -4.62 13.53
N ILE A 360 7.86 -4.98 14.03
CA ILE A 360 7.47 -6.39 14.27
C ILE A 360 7.40 -7.15 12.95
N VAL A 361 6.71 -6.60 11.95
CA VAL A 361 6.50 -7.26 10.65
C VAL A 361 7.82 -7.36 9.87
N ALA A 362 8.65 -6.32 9.87
CA ALA A 362 9.95 -6.30 9.22
C ALA A 362 10.90 -7.33 9.85
N ALA A 363 10.98 -7.39 11.18
CA ALA A 363 11.84 -8.37 11.87
C ALA A 363 11.42 -9.82 11.56
N LYS A 364 10.12 -10.12 11.58
CA LYS A 364 9.60 -11.45 11.23
C LYS A 364 9.79 -11.77 9.74
N THR A 365 9.61 -10.78 8.87
CA THR A 365 9.86 -10.92 7.43
C THR A 365 11.32 -11.22 7.15
N LEU A 366 12.25 -10.49 7.76
CA LEU A 366 13.68 -10.70 7.60
C LEU A 366 14.09 -12.09 8.11
N ALA A 367 13.62 -12.49 9.30
CA ALA A 367 13.90 -13.82 9.85
C ALA A 367 13.35 -14.95 8.96
N GLY A 368 12.14 -14.80 8.41
CA GLY A 368 11.54 -15.80 7.54
C GLY A 368 12.16 -15.83 6.13
N ALA A 369 12.49 -14.67 5.57
CA ALA A 369 13.21 -14.56 4.30
C ALA A 369 14.61 -15.16 4.42
N TYR A 370 15.34 -14.87 5.51
CA TYR A 370 16.65 -15.46 5.78
C TYR A 370 16.58 -16.98 5.88
N ARG A 371 15.56 -17.54 6.53
CA ARG A 371 15.35 -19.00 6.61
C ARG A 371 14.87 -19.60 5.30
N GLY A 372 14.32 -18.80 4.39
CA GLY A 372 13.75 -19.25 3.11
C GLY A 372 12.28 -19.69 3.19
N ASN A 373 11.64 -19.66 4.37
CA ASN A 373 10.31 -20.23 4.57
C ASN A 373 9.15 -19.31 4.14
N LEU A 374 9.42 -18.05 3.78
CA LEU A 374 8.44 -17.11 3.23
C LEU A 374 8.36 -17.14 1.70
N PHE A 375 9.31 -17.77 1.02
CA PHE A 375 9.30 -17.91 -0.44
C PHE A 375 8.40 -19.08 -0.84
N VAL A 376 7.08 -18.81 -0.85
CA VAL A 376 6.06 -19.77 -1.24
C VAL A 376 5.08 -19.11 -2.21
N SER A 377 4.90 -19.68 -3.40
CA SER A 377 3.91 -19.26 -4.38
C SER A 377 2.68 -20.19 -4.33
N PRO A 378 1.52 -19.69 -3.86
CA PRO A 378 0.29 -20.49 -3.84
C PRO A 378 -0.13 -21.00 -5.23
N CYS A 379 0.18 -20.24 -6.29
CA CYS A 379 -0.10 -20.60 -7.68
C CYS A 379 0.63 -21.88 -8.13
N ILE A 380 1.85 -22.10 -7.64
CA ILE A 380 2.62 -23.32 -7.96
C ILE A 380 2.06 -24.50 -7.16
N ALA A 381 1.69 -24.27 -5.89
CA ALA A 381 1.08 -25.29 -5.05
C ALA A 381 -0.26 -25.80 -5.61
N SER A 382 -1.08 -24.94 -6.24
CA SER A 382 -2.33 -25.35 -6.88
C SER A 382 -2.12 -26.17 -8.15
N LEU A 383 -1.13 -25.84 -9.00
CA LEU A 383 -0.77 -26.64 -10.18
C LEU A 383 -0.34 -28.06 -9.81
N ASN A 384 0.49 -28.18 -8.77
CA ASN A 384 0.96 -29.48 -8.29
C ASN A 384 -0.16 -30.35 -7.70
N LYS A 385 -1.24 -29.74 -7.19
CA LYS A 385 -2.44 -30.47 -6.77
C LYS A 385 -3.28 -30.91 -7.97
N ALA A 386 -3.48 -30.03 -8.95
CA ALA A 386 -4.24 -30.33 -10.16
C ALA A 386 -3.57 -31.39 -11.05
N SER A 387 -2.23 -31.49 -11.05
CA SER A 387 -1.50 -32.55 -11.76
C SER A 387 -1.57 -33.93 -11.07
N LYS A 388 -2.02 -33.99 -9.82
CA LYS A 388 -2.13 -35.24 -9.02
C LYS A 388 -3.55 -35.77 -8.92
N THR A 389 -4.52 -35.04 -9.45
CA THR A 389 -5.93 -35.42 -9.65
C THR A 389 -6.15 -35.72 -11.11
#